data_AF-A0A0M4EER0-F1
#
_entry.id   AF-A0A0M4EER0-F1
#
_cell.length_a   1.000
_cell.length_b   1.000
_cell.length_c   1.000
_cell.angle_alpha   90.00
_cell.angle_beta   90.00
_cell.angle_gamma   90.00
#
_symmetry.space_group_name_H-M   'P 1'
#
loop_
_entity.id
_entity.type
_entity.pdbx_description
1 polymer ?
#
loop_
_entity_poly.entity_id
_entity_poly.type
_entity_poly.pdbx_seq_one_letter_code
_entity_poly.pdbx_strand_id
1 'polypeptide(L)'
;MCANNHFSPTTTTEGSTMLCSEGRLSLYCFLATAGLVLLPSAPQIYYEVVPNIWGAILWGPVLYYALINMVIRFVLRNNDYQVAIRSSFLGFVQAVSILVICFARTPWQQFGVYGCFMSYFHYSEFLVIAWANPRTLSLDSFMLNHSIHYGLAAAASWLEFLLELYFLPEFKRYGYIWLVGVLLCTCGEVIRKVAIITAGRSFTHLVQDEKHAEHKLITHGVYAYSRHPSYVGWFYWSIGTQIILMNPICICIYTLVSWLFFHDRIYVEEYSLLNFFQSDYVRYQKRVPTGLPFIQGYLLE
;
A
#
# COMPACT_ATOMS: atom_id res chain seq x y z
N MET A 1 -10.66 8.54 46.45
CA MET A 1 -9.25 8.86 46.72
C MET A 1 -8.46 8.58 45.46
N CYS A 2 -8.07 9.65 44.76
CA CYS A 2 -7.32 9.61 43.52
C CYS A 2 -5.86 9.22 43.81
N ALA A 3 -5.32 8.25 43.09
CA ALA A 3 -3.89 8.02 43.01
C ALA A 3 -3.42 8.45 41.61
N ASN A 4 -2.72 9.58 41.60
CA ASN A 4 -2.02 10.14 40.46
C ASN A 4 -0.91 9.18 40.02
N ASN A 5 -1.02 8.61 38.83
CA ASN A 5 0.16 8.11 38.11
C ASN A 5 0.64 9.23 37.20
N HIS A 6 1.73 9.89 37.64
CA HIS A 6 2.52 10.78 36.80
C HIS A 6 3.04 10.01 35.59
N PHE A 7 2.50 10.34 34.42
CA PHE A 7 3.10 9.98 33.15
C PHE A 7 4.31 10.88 32.96
N SER A 8 5.51 10.35 33.19
CA SER A 8 6.75 11.04 32.85
C SER A 8 6.87 11.06 31.32
N PRO A 9 6.98 12.22 30.66
CA PRO A 9 7.32 12.27 29.25
C PRO A 9 8.79 11.86 29.12
N THR A 10 9.04 10.69 28.54
CA THR A 10 10.37 10.35 28.04
C THR A 10 10.74 11.39 26.99
N THR A 11 11.69 12.24 27.34
CA THR A 11 12.42 13.11 26.41
C THR A 11 13.16 12.20 25.43
N THR A 12 12.52 11.87 24.31
CA THR A 12 13.21 11.29 23.17
C THR A 12 14.02 12.39 22.52
N THR A 13 15.31 12.32 22.80
CA THR A 13 16.41 12.95 22.10
C THR A 13 16.22 12.93 20.59
N GLU A 14 16.63 14.03 19.97
CA GLU A 14 16.75 14.23 18.54
C GLU A 14 17.47 13.06 17.84
N GLY A 15 16.95 12.64 16.69
CA GLY A 15 17.79 12.08 15.62
C GLY A 15 18.07 10.58 15.62
N SER A 16 17.20 9.69 16.09
CA SER A 16 17.35 8.27 15.72
C SER A 16 16.72 7.99 14.37
N THR A 17 17.53 7.90 13.31
CA THR A 17 17.18 7.40 11.95
C THR A 17 16.78 5.92 11.92
N MET A 18 16.45 5.33 13.06
CA MET A 18 16.17 3.92 13.24
C MET A 18 14.66 3.68 13.31
N LEU A 19 14.19 2.64 12.60
CA LEU A 19 12.81 2.16 12.67
C LEU A 19 12.37 1.90 14.12
N CYS A 20 11.12 2.28 14.44
CA CYS A 20 10.52 1.95 15.74
C CYS A 20 10.38 0.43 15.93
N SER A 21 10.08 0.00 17.16
CA SER A 21 9.88 -1.43 17.51
C SER A 21 8.93 -2.15 16.56
N GLU A 22 7.78 -1.56 16.30
CA GLU A 22 6.72 -2.09 15.46
C GLU A 22 7.15 -2.18 14.01
N GLY A 23 7.90 -1.19 13.51
CA GLY A 23 8.49 -1.20 12.17
C GLY A 23 9.55 -2.28 11.99
N ARG A 24 10.40 -2.52 13.00
CA ARG A 24 11.38 -3.62 12.97
C ARG A 24 10.70 -4.97 13.02
N LEU A 25 9.70 -5.13 13.89
CA LEU A 25 8.91 -6.35 14.00
C LEU A 25 8.20 -6.66 12.68
N SER A 26 7.56 -5.67 12.05
CA SER A 26 6.87 -5.87 10.78
C SER A 26 7.84 -6.29 9.67
N LEU A 27 9.04 -5.68 9.62
CA LEU A 27 10.10 -6.04 8.68
C LEU A 27 10.59 -7.47 8.85
N TYR A 28 10.89 -7.89 10.07
CA TYR A 28 11.30 -9.27 10.31
C TYR A 28 10.19 -10.26 9.95
N CYS A 29 8.95 -10.01 10.35
CA CYS A 29 7.83 -10.90 10.04
C CYS A 29 7.55 -11.00 8.53
N PHE A 30 7.58 -9.89 7.80
CA PHE A 30 7.38 -9.86 6.35
C PHE A 30 8.48 -10.66 5.63
N LEU A 31 9.75 -10.35 5.90
CA LEU A 31 10.89 -10.99 5.23
C LEU A 31 11.04 -12.46 5.64
N ALA A 32 10.89 -12.78 6.93
CA ALA A 32 10.98 -14.15 7.40
C ALA A 32 9.87 -15.02 6.82
N THR A 33 8.63 -14.52 6.76
CA THR A 33 7.54 -15.29 6.16
C THR A 33 7.76 -15.48 4.66
N ALA A 34 8.15 -14.43 3.95
CA ALA A 34 8.45 -14.54 2.52
C ALA A 34 9.56 -15.57 2.25
N GLY A 35 10.67 -15.50 3.02
CA GLY A 35 11.80 -16.42 2.91
C GLY A 35 11.45 -17.86 3.28
N LEU A 36 10.79 -18.08 4.42
CA LEU A 36 10.40 -19.41 4.90
C LEU A 36 9.40 -20.11 3.97
N VAL A 37 8.65 -19.36 3.17
CA VAL A 37 7.75 -19.92 2.16
C VAL A 37 8.48 -20.13 0.83
N LEU A 38 9.24 -19.15 0.34
CA LEU A 38 9.91 -19.21 -0.96
C LEU A 38 11.04 -20.24 -1.02
N LEU A 39 11.96 -20.20 -0.06
CA LEU A 39 13.18 -20.99 -0.07
C LEU A 39 12.93 -22.50 -0.14
N PRO A 40 11.98 -23.09 0.62
CA PRO A 40 11.66 -24.51 0.47
C PRO A 40 10.75 -24.80 -0.73
N SER A 41 9.83 -23.90 -1.09
CA SER A 41 8.81 -24.19 -2.11
C SER A 41 9.37 -24.12 -3.54
N ALA A 42 10.24 -23.14 -3.83
CA ALA A 42 10.75 -22.97 -5.19
C ALA A 42 11.56 -24.18 -5.70
N PRO A 43 12.48 -24.79 -4.92
CA PRO A 43 13.16 -26.02 -5.32
C PRO A 43 12.21 -27.21 -5.49
N GLN A 44 11.20 -27.35 -4.62
CA GLN A 44 10.23 -28.44 -4.72
C GLN A 44 9.43 -28.39 -6.03
N ILE A 45 9.06 -27.18 -6.46
CA ILE A 45 8.36 -26.97 -7.73
C ILE A 45 9.32 -27.16 -8.91
N TYR A 46 10.52 -26.60 -8.84
CA TYR A 46 11.52 -26.66 -9.91
C TYR A 46 11.99 -28.09 -10.22
N TYR A 47 12.25 -28.90 -9.18
CA TYR A 47 12.67 -30.29 -9.32
C TYR A 47 11.48 -31.27 -9.42
N GLU A 48 10.25 -30.77 -9.59
CA GLU A 48 9.04 -31.59 -9.75
C GLU A 48 8.82 -32.62 -8.62
N VAL A 49 9.26 -32.30 -7.41
CA VAL A 49 9.07 -33.15 -6.21
C VAL A 49 7.60 -33.21 -5.82
N VAL A 50 6.86 -32.14 -6.09
CA VAL A 50 5.40 -32.07 -5.89
C VAL A 50 4.66 -32.24 -7.20
N PRO A 51 3.43 -32.78 -7.20
CA PRO A 51 2.63 -32.91 -8.41
C PRO A 51 2.45 -31.57 -9.12
N ASN A 52 2.57 -31.56 -10.45
CA ASN A 52 2.41 -30.36 -11.27
C ASN A 52 0.93 -29.95 -11.47
N ILE A 53 0.23 -29.81 -10.35
CA ILE A 53 -1.15 -29.35 -10.25
C ILE A 53 -1.12 -28.21 -9.24
N TRP A 54 -1.55 -27.01 -9.62
CA TRP A 54 -1.47 -25.82 -8.77
C TRP A 54 -2.12 -25.97 -7.40
N GLY A 55 -3.21 -26.75 -7.31
CA GLY A 55 -3.81 -27.12 -6.02
C GLY A 55 -2.83 -27.89 -5.13
N ALA A 56 -2.10 -28.86 -5.69
CA ALA A 56 -1.07 -29.62 -4.97
C ALA A 56 0.14 -28.75 -4.59
N ILE A 57 0.62 -27.91 -5.53
CA ILE A 57 1.75 -27.00 -5.33
C ILE A 57 1.50 -26.04 -4.17
N LEU A 58 0.29 -25.49 -4.04
CA LEU A 58 -0.02 -24.48 -3.02
C LEU A 58 -0.23 -25.04 -1.62
N TRP A 59 -0.46 -26.35 -1.45
CA TRP A 59 -0.61 -26.94 -0.10
C TRP A 59 0.64 -26.74 0.77
N GLY A 60 1.84 -26.94 0.21
CA GLY A 60 3.10 -26.72 0.94
C GLY A 60 3.24 -25.30 1.49
N PRO A 61 3.23 -24.26 0.63
CA PRO A 61 3.20 -22.86 1.05
C PRO A 61 2.13 -22.53 2.10
N VAL A 62 0.90 -23.03 1.93
CA VAL A 62 -0.21 -22.80 2.87
C VAL A 62 0.08 -23.44 4.23
N LEU A 63 0.63 -24.65 4.26
CA LEU A 63 1.01 -25.32 5.51
C LEU A 63 2.17 -24.60 6.22
N TYR A 64 3.19 -24.13 5.48
CA TYR A 64 4.26 -23.30 6.04
C TYR A 64 3.69 -22.03 6.65
N TYR A 65 2.79 -21.35 5.95
CA TYR A 65 2.13 -20.16 6.46
C TYR A 65 1.29 -20.46 7.72
N ALA A 66 0.52 -21.55 7.73
CA ALA A 66 -0.25 -21.96 8.92
C ALA A 66 0.66 -22.20 10.14
N LEU A 67 1.80 -22.88 9.93
CA LEU A 67 2.79 -23.11 11.00
C LEU A 67 3.41 -21.81 11.50
N ILE A 68 3.77 -20.88 10.60
CA ILE A 68 4.30 -19.55 10.96
C ILE A 68 3.28 -18.78 11.80
N ASN A 69 2.01 -18.75 11.39
CA ASN A 69 0.96 -18.07 12.16
C ASN A 69 0.74 -18.73 13.52
N MET A 70 0.84 -20.06 13.61
CA MET A 70 0.79 -20.77 14.88
C MET A 70 1.92 -20.31 15.81
N VAL A 71 3.17 -20.27 15.33
CA VAL A 71 4.33 -19.78 16.10
C VAL A 71 4.13 -18.33 16.53
N ILE A 72 3.73 -17.43 15.62
CA ILE A 72 3.44 -16.02 15.92
C ILE A 72 2.37 -15.92 17.01
N ARG A 73 1.30 -16.72 16.91
CA ARG A 73 0.22 -16.76 17.89
C ARG A 73 0.69 -17.27 19.25
N PHE A 74 1.71 -18.14 19.33
CA PHE A 74 2.24 -18.59 20.61
C PHE A 74 3.22 -17.58 21.23
N VAL A 75 4.07 -16.96 20.42
CA VAL A 75 5.19 -16.11 20.87
C VAL A 75 4.76 -14.67 21.15
N LEU A 76 3.91 -14.09 20.30
CA LEU A 76 3.55 -12.66 20.37
C LEU A 76 2.16 -12.44 20.98
N ARG A 77 1.95 -11.25 21.56
CA ARG A 77 0.69 -10.87 22.22
C ARG A 77 0.28 -9.46 21.81
N ASN A 78 -0.98 -9.11 22.06
CA ASN A 78 -1.53 -7.76 21.93
C ASN A 78 -1.18 -7.09 20.58
N ASN A 79 -0.64 -5.88 20.61
CA ASN A 79 -0.33 -5.09 19.42
C ASN A 79 0.75 -5.76 18.54
N ASP A 80 1.79 -6.31 19.15
CA ASP A 80 2.87 -6.99 18.44
C ASP A 80 2.36 -8.18 17.63
N TYR A 81 1.43 -8.96 18.19
CA TYR A 81 0.76 -10.03 17.46
C TYR A 81 -0.01 -9.50 16.25
N GLN A 82 -0.72 -8.38 16.39
CA GLN A 82 -1.52 -7.79 15.32
C GLN A 82 -0.65 -7.20 14.18
N VAL A 83 0.51 -6.62 14.51
CA VAL A 83 1.49 -6.16 13.53
C VAL A 83 2.12 -7.37 12.81
N ALA A 84 2.55 -8.37 13.58
CA ALA A 84 3.22 -9.56 13.06
C ALA A 84 2.31 -10.37 12.11
N ILE A 85 1.04 -10.58 12.47
CA ILE A 85 0.11 -11.38 11.65
C ILE A 85 -0.18 -10.72 10.29
N ARG A 86 -0.36 -9.38 10.25
CA ARG A 86 -0.58 -8.61 9.01
C ARG A 86 0.67 -8.58 8.15
N SER A 87 1.83 -8.36 8.77
CA SER A 87 3.12 -8.36 8.07
C SER A 87 3.44 -9.74 7.49
N SER A 88 3.16 -10.81 8.23
CA SER A 88 3.35 -12.18 7.78
C SER A 88 2.37 -12.56 6.68
N PHE A 89 1.10 -12.13 6.78
CA PHE A 89 0.13 -12.27 5.70
C PHE A 89 0.65 -11.64 4.41
N LEU A 90 1.14 -10.40 4.46
CA LEU A 90 1.69 -9.73 3.28
C LEU A 90 2.95 -10.43 2.77
N GLY A 91 3.84 -10.87 3.66
CA GLY A 91 5.01 -11.67 3.30
C GLY A 91 4.65 -12.99 2.60
N PHE A 92 3.58 -13.65 3.05
CA PHE A 92 3.04 -14.85 2.41
C PHE A 92 2.45 -14.55 1.02
N VAL A 93 1.63 -13.50 0.89
CA VAL A 93 1.11 -13.07 -0.43
C VAL A 93 2.27 -12.75 -1.37
N GLN A 94 3.30 -12.04 -0.89
CA GLN A 94 4.50 -11.73 -1.67
C GLN A 94 5.21 -13.00 -2.15
N ALA A 95 5.38 -14.00 -1.28
CA ALA A 95 5.97 -15.28 -1.64
C ALA A 95 5.16 -16.05 -2.67
N VAL A 96 3.85 -16.22 -2.45
CA VAL A 96 2.96 -16.92 -3.38
C VAL A 96 2.95 -16.22 -4.74
N SER A 97 2.88 -14.89 -4.77
CA SER A 97 2.94 -14.10 -5.99
C SER A 97 4.23 -14.34 -6.78
N ILE A 98 5.38 -14.41 -6.11
CA ILE A 98 6.67 -14.73 -6.77
C ILE A 98 6.66 -16.16 -7.32
N LEU A 99 6.15 -17.15 -6.56
CA LEU A 99 6.01 -18.53 -7.04
C LEU A 99 5.11 -18.61 -8.29
N VAL A 100 4.00 -17.87 -8.30
CA VAL A 100 3.10 -17.78 -9.45
C VAL A 100 3.80 -17.16 -10.65
N ILE A 101 4.56 -16.07 -10.48
CA ILE A 101 5.34 -15.45 -11.56
C ILE A 101 6.34 -16.44 -12.16
N CYS A 102 7.08 -17.16 -11.30
CA CYS A 102 8.16 -18.03 -11.76
C CYS A 102 7.68 -19.34 -12.40
N PHE A 103 6.58 -19.92 -11.91
CA PHE A 103 6.22 -21.31 -12.24
C PHE A 103 4.84 -21.45 -12.90
N ALA A 104 3.96 -20.44 -12.82
CA ALA A 104 2.60 -20.56 -13.38
C ALA A 104 2.58 -20.34 -14.89
N ARG A 105 1.47 -20.78 -15.51
CA ARG A 105 1.20 -20.48 -16.93
C ARG A 105 1.08 -18.98 -17.13
N THR A 106 1.48 -18.49 -18.30
CA THR A 106 1.60 -17.07 -18.65
C THR A 106 0.45 -16.17 -18.18
N PRO A 107 -0.85 -16.52 -18.35
CA PRO A 107 -1.92 -15.65 -17.87
C PRO A 107 -1.95 -15.48 -16.34
N TRP A 108 -1.59 -16.53 -15.59
CA TRP A 108 -1.52 -16.46 -14.12
C TRP A 108 -0.32 -15.66 -13.62
N GLN A 109 0.76 -15.57 -14.40
CA GLN A 109 1.93 -14.76 -14.03
C GLN A 109 1.56 -13.29 -13.87
N GLN A 110 0.63 -12.76 -14.67
CA GLN A 110 0.08 -11.40 -14.52
C GLN A 110 -0.60 -11.21 -13.16
N PHE A 111 -1.38 -12.19 -12.73
CA PHE A 111 -2.01 -12.18 -11.41
C PHE A 111 -0.97 -12.24 -10.28
N GLY A 112 0.14 -12.97 -10.50
CA GLY A 112 1.30 -12.95 -9.62
C GLY A 112 1.93 -11.55 -9.51
N VAL A 113 2.17 -10.87 -10.65
CA VAL A 113 2.69 -9.49 -10.68
C VAL A 113 1.76 -8.53 -9.95
N TYR A 114 0.45 -8.61 -10.19
CA TYR A 114 -0.56 -7.85 -9.45
C TYR A 114 -0.44 -8.10 -7.93
N GLY A 115 -0.38 -9.35 -7.50
CA GLY A 115 -0.27 -9.71 -6.08
C GLY A 115 1.03 -9.20 -5.42
N CYS A 116 2.15 -9.18 -6.16
CA CYS A 116 3.39 -8.54 -5.70
C CYS A 116 3.18 -7.05 -5.41
N PHE A 117 2.58 -6.30 -6.34
CA PHE A 117 2.32 -4.86 -6.13
C PHE A 117 1.33 -4.61 -5.00
N MET A 118 0.28 -5.42 -4.87
CA MET A 118 -0.68 -5.31 -3.77
C MET A 118 -0.02 -5.56 -2.42
N SER A 119 0.75 -6.66 -2.30
CA SER A 119 1.44 -6.98 -1.05
C SER A 119 2.44 -5.88 -0.68
N TYR A 120 3.28 -5.49 -1.64
CA TYR A 120 4.30 -4.48 -1.43
C TYR A 120 3.70 -3.14 -1.05
N PHE A 121 2.69 -2.64 -1.78
CA PHE A 121 2.03 -1.36 -1.49
C PHE A 121 1.52 -1.27 -0.05
N HIS A 122 0.80 -2.30 0.41
CA HIS A 122 0.22 -2.34 1.76
C HIS A 122 1.30 -2.46 2.85
N TYR A 123 2.33 -3.27 2.61
CA TYR A 123 3.40 -3.47 3.57
C TYR A 123 4.31 -2.23 3.68
N SER A 124 4.74 -1.70 2.54
CA SER A 124 5.63 -0.54 2.44
C SER A 124 4.97 0.71 3.01
N GLU A 125 3.64 0.84 2.91
CA GLU A 125 2.89 1.93 3.54
C GLU A 125 3.09 1.94 5.07
N PHE A 126 2.87 0.80 5.73
CA PHE A 126 3.08 0.68 7.17
C PHE A 126 4.54 0.96 7.53
N LEU A 127 5.48 0.39 6.78
CA LEU A 127 6.91 0.52 7.05
C LEU A 127 7.40 1.97 6.91
N VAL A 128 6.98 2.67 5.86
CA VAL A 128 7.38 4.06 5.61
C VAL A 128 6.79 4.98 6.66
N ILE A 129 5.58 4.74 7.16
CA ILE A 129 5.02 5.52 8.27
C ILE A 129 5.75 5.23 9.57
N ALA A 130 6.08 3.96 9.83
CA ALA A 130 6.89 3.56 10.97
C ALA A 130 8.30 4.19 10.98
N TRP A 131 8.77 4.65 9.82
CA TRP A 131 10.03 5.38 9.69
C TRP A 131 9.85 6.91 9.69
N ALA A 132 8.91 7.44 8.90
CA ALA A 132 8.73 8.87 8.66
C ALA A 132 7.91 9.58 9.75
N ASN A 133 6.87 8.91 10.29
CA ASN A 133 6.01 9.47 11.34
C ASN A 133 5.47 8.38 12.29
N PRO A 134 6.33 7.82 13.17
CA PRO A 134 5.92 6.74 14.08
C PRO A 134 4.77 7.10 15.03
N ARG A 135 4.48 8.40 15.23
CA ARG A 135 3.43 8.88 16.14
C ARG A 135 2.02 8.62 15.65
N THR A 136 1.84 8.54 14.33
CA THR A 136 0.54 8.24 13.71
C THR A 136 0.46 6.79 13.25
N LEU A 137 1.46 5.97 13.57
CA LEU A 137 1.50 4.57 13.18
C LEU A 137 0.39 3.81 13.91
N SER A 138 -0.44 3.11 13.14
CA SER A 138 -1.47 2.24 13.68
C SER A 138 -1.62 0.99 12.81
N LEU A 139 -2.45 0.04 13.23
CA LEU A 139 -2.78 -1.13 12.42
C LEU A 139 -3.46 -0.74 11.09
N ASP A 140 -4.12 0.42 11.04
CA ASP A 140 -4.77 0.93 9.83
C ASP A 140 -3.74 1.49 8.83
N SER A 141 -2.50 1.75 9.25
CA SER A 141 -1.42 2.18 8.36
C SER A 141 -1.02 1.11 7.33
N PHE A 142 -1.39 -0.16 7.51
CA PHE A 142 -1.30 -1.19 6.45
C PHE A 142 -2.29 -0.94 5.30
N MET A 143 -3.34 -0.16 5.53
CA MET A 143 -4.42 0.17 4.59
C MET A 143 -5.18 -1.04 4.02
N LEU A 144 -5.17 -2.18 4.72
CA LEU A 144 -5.81 -3.42 4.25
C LEU A 144 -7.34 -3.32 4.21
N ASN A 145 -7.95 -2.73 5.24
CA ASN A 145 -9.40 -2.68 5.42
C ASN A 145 -9.89 -1.24 5.58
N HIS A 146 -9.69 -0.41 4.57
CA HIS A 146 -10.05 1.02 4.66
C HIS A 146 -11.48 1.33 4.17
N SER A 147 -12.13 0.46 3.38
CA SER A 147 -13.56 0.59 3.06
C SER A 147 -14.16 -0.71 2.50
N ILE A 148 -15.48 -0.87 2.62
CA ILE A 148 -16.21 -1.96 1.94
C ILE A 148 -16.14 -1.82 0.41
N HIS A 149 -16.15 -0.58 -0.09
CA HIS A 149 -16.06 -0.28 -1.51
C HIS A 149 -14.73 -0.74 -2.12
N TYR A 150 -13.64 -0.62 -1.37
CA TYR A 150 -12.34 -1.16 -1.77
C TYR A 150 -12.38 -2.69 -1.91
N GLY A 151 -12.95 -3.40 -0.92
CA GLY A 151 -13.11 -4.85 -0.98
C GLY A 151 -13.97 -5.30 -2.18
N LEU A 152 -15.06 -4.58 -2.45
CA LEU A 152 -15.92 -4.83 -3.62
C LEU A 152 -15.19 -4.56 -4.94
N ALA A 153 -14.40 -3.49 -5.03
CA ALA A 153 -13.61 -3.19 -6.22
C ALA A 153 -12.52 -4.25 -6.46
N ALA A 154 -11.86 -4.73 -5.41
CA ALA A 154 -10.91 -5.83 -5.50
C ALA A 154 -11.59 -7.12 -5.98
N ALA A 155 -12.72 -7.50 -5.37
CA ALA A 155 -13.49 -8.68 -5.77
C ALA A 155 -13.99 -8.58 -7.22
N ALA A 156 -14.45 -7.40 -7.67
CA ALA A 156 -14.85 -7.16 -9.05
C ALA A 156 -13.67 -7.34 -10.01
N SER A 157 -12.47 -6.84 -9.67
CA SER A 157 -11.28 -7.02 -10.49
C SER A 157 -10.85 -8.48 -10.62
N TRP A 158 -10.96 -9.26 -9.55
CA TRP A 158 -10.66 -10.69 -9.58
C TRP A 158 -11.71 -11.45 -10.39
N LEU A 159 -12.98 -11.09 -10.25
CA LEU A 159 -14.06 -11.70 -11.01
C LEU A 159 -13.92 -11.41 -12.51
N GLU A 160 -13.68 -10.17 -12.92
CA GLU A 160 -13.43 -9.80 -14.32
C GLU A 160 -12.23 -10.58 -14.87
N PHE A 161 -11.11 -10.60 -14.14
CA PHE A 161 -9.91 -11.33 -14.56
C PHE A 161 -10.20 -12.83 -14.78
N LEU A 162 -10.91 -13.47 -13.85
CA LEU A 162 -11.23 -14.91 -13.93
C LEU A 162 -12.22 -15.21 -15.07
N LEU A 163 -13.24 -14.37 -15.26
CA LEU A 163 -14.20 -14.52 -16.35
C LEU A 163 -13.51 -14.36 -17.71
N GLU A 164 -12.65 -13.34 -17.87
CA GLU A 164 -11.91 -13.14 -19.10
C GLU A 164 -10.87 -14.24 -19.34
N LEU A 165 -10.24 -14.75 -18.29
CA LEU A 165 -9.34 -15.90 -18.41
C LEU A 165 -10.06 -17.17 -18.88
N TYR A 166 -11.32 -17.36 -18.46
CA TYR A 166 -12.14 -18.52 -18.83
C TYR A 166 -12.75 -18.37 -20.24
N PHE A 167 -13.39 -17.24 -20.54
CA PHE A 167 -14.11 -17.03 -21.79
C PHE A 167 -13.25 -16.46 -22.92
N LEU A 168 -12.21 -15.69 -22.61
CA LEU A 168 -11.37 -14.94 -23.57
C LEU A 168 -9.86 -15.13 -23.29
N PRO A 169 -9.34 -16.37 -23.17
CA PRO A 169 -7.95 -16.61 -22.73
C PRO A 169 -6.88 -15.97 -23.64
N GLU A 170 -7.16 -15.82 -24.93
CA GLU A 170 -6.23 -15.17 -25.87
C GLU A 170 -6.09 -13.65 -25.61
N PHE A 171 -7.11 -13.01 -25.04
CA PHE A 171 -7.05 -11.58 -24.69
C PHE A 171 -6.03 -11.34 -23.57
N LYS A 172 -5.95 -12.23 -22.58
CA LYS A 172 -4.95 -12.15 -21.49
C LYS A 172 -3.53 -12.49 -21.94
N ARG A 173 -3.36 -13.07 -23.14
CA ARG A 173 -2.05 -13.34 -23.73
C ARG A 173 -1.51 -12.17 -24.57
N TYR A 174 -2.32 -11.12 -24.78
CA TYR A 174 -1.93 -10.00 -25.66
C TYR A 174 -0.81 -9.14 -25.05
N GLY A 175 0.42 -9.41 -25.51
CA GLY A 175 1.55 -8.47 -25.56
C GLY A 175 2.06 -7.90 -24.23
N TYR A 176 3.01 -6.97 -24.38
CA TYR A 176 3.71 -6.28 -23.28
C TYR A 176 2.90 -5.15 -22.63
N ILE A 177 1.58 -5.07 -22.85
CA ILE A 177 0.72 -3.97 -22.34
C ILE A 177 0.74 -3.93 -20.81
N TRP A 178 0.76 -5.09 -20.15
CA TRP A 178 0.86 -5.18 -18.69
C TRP A 178 2.13 -4.49 -18.14
N LEU A 179 3.20 -4.34 -18.94
CA LEU A 179 4.40 -3.57 -18.54
C LEU A 179 4.11 -2.08 -18.33
N VAL A 180 3.13 -1.51 -19.05
CA VAL A 180 2.66 -0.15 -18.79
C VAL A 180 2.05 -0.07 -17.39
N GLY A 181 1.28 -1.08 -17.00
CA GLY A 181 0.74 -1.21 -15.65
C GLY A 181 1.85 -1.32 -14.60
N VAL A 182 2.88 -2.15 -14.84
CA VAL A 182 4.07 -2.25 -13.97
C VAL A 182 4.76 -0.90 -13.80
N LEU A 183 4.97 -0.17 -14.90
CA LEU A 183 5.57 1.16 -14.88
C LEU A 183 4.73 2.14 -14.05
N LEU A 184 3.41 2.18 -14.28
CA LEU A 184 2.49 3.04 -13.54
C LEU A 184 2.45 2.70 -12.05
N CYS A 185 2.37 1.42 -11.68
CA CYS A 185 2.42 1.01 -10.29
C CYS A 185 3.77 1.37 -9.65
N THR A 186 4.89 1.14 -10.34
CA THR A 186 6.22 1.46 -9.80
C THR A 186 6.39 2.97 -9.59
N CYS A 187 6.05 3.78 -10.59
CA CYS A 187 6.12 5.24 -10.48
C CYS A 187 5.16 5.77 -9.41
N GLY A 188 3.91 5.28 -9.38
CA GLY A 188 2.91 5.69 -8.40
C GLY A 188 3.33 5.34 -6.97
N GLU A 189 3.89 4.15 -6.78
CA GLU A 189 4.46 3.69 -5.51
C GLU A 189 5.60 4.60 -5.06
N VAL A 190 6.59 4.86 -5.92
CA VAL A 190 7.73 5.72 -5.60
C VAL A 190 7.26 7.14 -5.25
N ILE A 191 6.41 7.75 -6.08
CA ILE A 191 5.88 9.11 -5.83
C ILE A 191 5.16 9.16 -4.47
N ARG A 192 4.32 8.16 -4.19
CA ARG A 192 3.58 8.09 -2.92
C ARG A 192 4.54 8.03 -1.72
N LYS A 193 5.51 7.12 -1.76
CA LYS A 193 6.42 6.90 -0.62
C LYS A 193 7.36 8.08 -0.45
N VAL A 194 7.86 8.68 -1.53
CA VAL A 194 8.65 9.91 -1.47
C VAL A 194 7.81 11.07 -0.90
N ALA A 195 6.52 11.19 -1.23
CA ALA A 195 5.65 12.19 -0.63
C ALA A 195 5.50 12.02 0.88
N ILE A 196 5.24 10.80 1.36
CA ILE A 196 5.16 10.50 2.80
C ILE A 196 6.46 10.85 3.50
N ILE A 197 7.61 10.46 2.93
CA ILE A 197 8.94 10.74 3.48
C ILE A 197 9.22 12.26 3.51
N THR A 198 8.87 12.97 2.44
CA THR A 198 9.10 14.43 2.31
C THR A 198 8.24 15.20 3.31
N ALA A 199 6.99 14.78 3.52
CA ALA A 199 6.09 15.40 4.48
C ALA A 199 6.42 15.02 5.94
N GLY A 200 6.95 13.82 6.17
CA GLY A 200 7.38 13.34 7.48
C GLY A 200 6.27 13.49 8.52
N ARG A 201 6.56 14.28 9.56
CA ARG A 201 5.65 14.54 10.68
C ARG A 201 4.37 15.31 10.28
N SER A 202 4.36 15.96 9.11
CA SER A 202 3.17 16.61 8.56
C SER A 202 2.27 15.63 7.79
N PHE A 203 2.69 14.39 7.52
CA PHE A 203 1.86 13.40 6.85
C PHE A 203 0.97 12.64 7.83
N THR A 204 -0.31 12.51 7.49
CA THR A 204 -1.30 11.69 8.19
C THR A 204 -2.18 10.95 7.18
N HIS A 205 -2.58 9.70 7.49
CA HIS A 205 -3.53 8.95 6.64
C HIS A 205 -4.96 9.53 6.70
N LEU A 206 -5.30 10.21 7.78
CA LEU A 206 -6.60 10.86 7.97
C LEU A 206 -6.46 12.36 7.71
N VAL A 207 -7.42 12.93 6.99
CA VAL A 207 -7.52 14.40 6.85
C VAL A 207 -7.70 14.99 8.24
N GLN A 208 -6.95 16.05 8.55
CA GLN A 208 -6.98 16.70 9.85
C GLN A 208 -7.85 17.96 9.77
N ASP A 209 -8.75 18.12 10.73
CA ASP A 209 -9.59 19.32 10.87
C ASP A 209 -9.01 20.33 11.87
N GLU A 210 -8.02 19.91 12.68
CA GLU A 210 -7.30 20.76 13.63
C GLU A 210 -5.78 20.77 13.35
N LYS A 211 -5.16 21.93 13.53
CA LYS A 211 -3.72 22.10 13.32
C LYS A 211 -2.92 21.67 14.54
N HIS A 212 -2.19 20.57 14.41
CA HIS A 212 -1.18 20.19 15.42
C HIS A 212 0.02 21.16 15.41
N ALA A 213 0.64 21.42 16.56
CA ALA A 213 1.74 22.38 16.69
C ALA A 213 2.96 22.08 15.78
N GLU A 214 3.18 20.80 15.48
CA GLU A 214 4.25 20.33 14.60
C GLU A 214 3.85 20.25 13.11
N HIS A 215 2.59 20.53 12.77
CA HIS A 215 2.11 20.52 11.40
C HIS A 215 2.65 21.74 10.64
N LYS A 216 3.60 21.49 9.74
CA LYS A 216 4.23 22.50 8.88
C LYS A 216 3.76 22.36 7.44
N LEU A 217 3.62 23.48 6.75
CA LEU A 217 3.33 23.50 5.32
C LEU A 217 4.59 23.07 4.53
N ILE A 218 4.46 21.99 3.78
CA ILE A 218 5.56 21.41 3.00
C ILE A 218 5.40 21.81 1.53
N THR A 219 6.40 22.48 0.97
CA THR A 219 6.37 23.03 -0.41
C THR A 219 7.62 22.69 -1.24
N HIS A 220 8.49 21.82 -0.73
CA HIS A 220 9.74 21.40 -1.38
C HIS A 220 9.70 19.92 -1.78
N GLY A 221 10.70 19.45 -2.52
CA GLY A 221 10.74 18.07 -3.01
C GLY A 221 9.59 17.79 -3.97
N VAL A 222 8.91 16.64 -3.83
CA VAL A 222 7.75 16.31 -4.67
C VAL A 222 6.59 17.29 -4.51
N TYR A 223 6.49 17.98 -3.36
CA TYR A 223 5.51 19.03 -3.13
C TYR A 223 5.78 20.32 -3.93
N ALA A 224 6.95 20.48 -4.56
CA ALA A 224 7.17 21.60 -5.47
C ALA A 224 6.43 21.43 -6.82
N TYR A 225 6.06 20.19 -7.18
CA TYR A 225 5.44 19.85 -8.47
C TYR A 225 3.94 19.59 -8.38
N SER A 226 3.47 19.09 -7.24
CA SER A 226 2.06 18.79 -6.97
C SER A 226 1.76 19.11 -5.52
N ARG A 227 0.57 19.65 -5.23
CA ARG A 227 0.11 19.89 -3.84
C ARG A 227 -0.25 18.60 -3.12
N HIS A 228 -0.63 17.57 -3.86
CA HIS A 228 -1.09 16.28 -3.34
C HIS A 228 -0.33 15.08 -3.96
N PRO A 229 1.01 15.03 -3.89
CA PRO A 229 1.79 14.04 -4.61
C PRO A 229 1.51 12.61 -4.12
N SER A 230 1.17 12.43 -2.84
CA SER A 230 0.77 11.12 -2.30
C SER A 230 -0.52 10.58 -2.93
N TYR A 231 -1.47 11.47 -3.28
CA TYR A 231 -2.71 11.12 -3.96
C TYR A 231 -2.47 10.89 -5.45
N VAL A 232 -1.61 11.68 -6.10
CA VAL A 232 -1.17 11.43 -7.47
C VAL A 232 -0.56 10.02 -7.59
N GLY A 233 0.36 9.67 -6.69
CA GLY A 233 0.98 8.36 -6.67
C GLY A 233 -0.02 7.23 -6.50
N TRP A 234 -0.97 7.37 -5.56
CA TRP A 234 -2.02 6.37 -5.32
C TRP A 234 -2.97 6.24 -6.51
N PHE A 235 -3.41 7.35 -7.10
CA PHE A 235 -4.32 7.34 -8.26
C PHE A 235 -3.74 6.57 -9.45
N TYR A 236 -2.50 6.86 -9.85
CA TYR A 236 -1.87 6.15 -10.96
C TYR A 236 -1.50 4.71 -10.60
N TRP A 237 -1.12 4.45 -9.34
CA TRP A 237 -0.89 3.08 -8.87
C TRP A 237 -2.16 2.23 -8.97
N SER A 238 -3.33 2.74 -8.54
CA SER A 238 -4.58 1.98 -8.54
C SER A 238 -5.01 1.62 -9.97
N ILE A 239 -4.90 2.56 -10.91
CA ILE A 239 -5.16 2.31 -12.34
C ILE A 239 -4.14 1.31 -12.91
N GLY A 240 -2.86 1.46 -12.56
CA GLY A 240 -1.79 0.55 -12.97
C GLY A 240 -2.09 -0.91 -12.61
N THR A 241 -2.69 -1.17 -11.43
CA THR A 241 -3.04 -2.54 -11.02
C THR A 241 -4.02 -3.21 -11.98
N GLN A 242 -4.97 -2.45 -12.54
CA GLN A 242 -5.97 -2.96 -13.48
C GLN A 242 -5.39 -3.11 -14.90
N ILE A 243 -4.41 -2.30 -15.27
CA ILE A 243 -3.63 -2.46 -16.50
C ILE A 243 -2.76 -3.73 -16.43
N ILE A 244 -2.16 -4.04 -15.28
CA ILE A 244 -1.41 -5.30 -15.07
C ILE A 244 -2.32 -6.51 -15.31
N LEU A 245 -3.53 -6.47 -14.74
CA LEU A 245 -4.53 -7.52 -14.94
C LEU A 245 -5.17 -7.50 -16.34
N MET A 246 -4.92 -6.45 -17.14
CA MET A 246 -5.57 -6.21 -18.43
C MET A 246 -7.11 -6.26 -18.33
N ASN A 247 -7.68 -5.63 -17.30
CA ASN A 247 -9.11 -5.61 -17.03
C ASN A 247 -9.76 -4.33 -17.59
N PRO A 248 -10.29 -4.30 -18.83
CA PRO A 248 -10.80 -3.08 -19.45
C PRO A 248 -11.94 -2.41 -18.68
N ILE A 249 -12.83 -3.18 -18.06
CA ILE A 249 -13.97 -2.64 -17.30
C ILE A 249 -13.45 -2.04 -15.99
N CYS A 250 -12.64 -2.79 -15.23
CA CYS A 250 -12.07 -2.28 -13.99
C CYS A 250 -11.09 -1.12 -14.21
N ILE A 251 -10.39 -0.99 -15.34
CA ILE A 251 -9.60 0.21 -15.65
C ILE A 251 -10.50 1.46 -15.61
N CYS A 252 -11.64 1.43 -16.29
CA CYS A 252 -12.59 2.55 -16.30
C CYS A 252 -13.17 2.81 -14.90
N ILE A 253 -13.61 1.76 -14.20
CA ILE A 253 -14.20 1.88 -12.87
C ILE A 253 -13.18 2.42 -11.86
N TYR A 254 -11.97 1.85 -11.80
CA TYR A 254 -10.93 2.29 -10.87
C TYR A 254 -10.50 3.72 -11.14
N THR A 255 -10.40 4.11 -12.41
CA THR A 255 -10.09 5.50 -12.79
C THR A 255 -11.17 6.45 -12.28
N LEU A 256 -12.44 6.19 -12.59
CA LEU A 256 -13.55 7.06 -12.20
C LEU A 256 -13.72 7.13 -10.68
N VAL A 257 -13.75 5.99 -10.00
CA VAL A 257 -13.96 5.92 -8.55
C VAL A 257 -12.79 6.54 -7.80
N SER A 258 -11.55 6.27 -8.20
CA SER A 258 -10.38 6.91 -7.57
C SER A 258 -10.38 8.41 -7.81
N TRP A 259 -10.78 8.85 -9.01
CA TRP A 259 -10.86 10.28 -9.35
C TRP A 259 -11.87 11.01 -8.47
N LEU A 260 -13.09 10.48 -8.35
CA LEU A 260 -14.15 11.04 -7.50
C LEU A 260 -13.72 11.10 -6.03
N PHE A 261 -13.12 10.00 -5.54
CA PHE A 261 -12.61 9.94 -4.17
C PHE A 261 -11.57 11.03 -3.89
N PHE A 262 -10.57 11.20 -4.77
CA PHE A 262 -9.55 12.22 -4.57
C PHE A 262 -10.07 13.64 -4.84
N HIS A 263 -11.05 13.82 -5.71
CA HIS A 263 -11.69 15.11 -5.92
C HIS A 263 -12.29 15.64 -4.61
N ASP A 264 -13.16 14.84 -3.99
CA ASP A 264 -13.87 15.24 -2.77
C ASP A 264 -12.90 15.38 -1.59
N ARG A 265 -11.95 14.43 -1.49
CA ARG A 265 -10.96 14.44 -0.42
C ARG A 265 -10.02 15.65 -0.50
N ILE A 266 -9.51 15.99 -1.68
CA ILE A 266 -8.65 17.16 -1.88
C ILE A 266 -9.42 18.44 -1.56
N TYR A 267 -10.69 18.54 -1.96
CA TYR A 267 -11.51 19.71 -1.65
C TYR A 267 -11.61 19.96 -0.13
N VAL A 268 -11.97 18.93 0.64
CA VAL A 268 -12.08 19.03 2.11
C VAL A 268 -10.72 19.31 2.75
N GLU A 269 -9.67 18.63 2.31
CA GLU A 269 -8.34 18.83 2.87
C GLU A 269 -7.77 20.22 2.60
N GLU A 270 -7.97 20.77 1.39
CA GLU A 270 -7.52 22.13 1.08
C GLU A 270 -8.29 23.20 1.86
N TYR A 271 -9.56 22.97 2.17
CA TYR A 271 -10.31 23.83 3.08
C TYR A 271 -9.64 23.89 4.46
N SER A 272 -9.27 22.75 5.05
CA SER A 272 -8.55 22.69 6.33
C SER A 272 -7.15 23.31 6.23
N LEU A 273 -6.40 23.06 5.15
CA LEU A 273 -5.07 23.63 4.94
C LEU A 273 -5.10 25.17 4.80
N LEU A 274 -6.14 25.73 4.18
CA LEU A 274 -6.36 27.19 4.15
C LEU A 274 -6.62 27.74 5.55
N ASN A 275 -7.39 27.05 6.39
CA ASN A 275 -7.58 27.47 7.79
C ASN A 275 -6.26 27.39 8.59
N PHE A 276 -5.40 26.40 8.31
CA PHE A 276 -4.16 26.18 9.05
C PHE A 276 -3.02 27.13 8.69
N PHE A 277 -2.90 27.47 7.40
CA PHE A 277 -1.74 28.21 6.86
C PHE A 277 -2.13 29.49 6.11
N GLN A 278 -3.42 29.74 5.93
CA GLN A 278 -3.97 31.01 5.44
C GLN A 278 -3.26 31.47 4.14
N SER A 279 -2.69 32.68 4.17
CA SER A 279 -2.06 33.30 3.00
C SER A 279 -0.88 32.52 2.42
N ASP A 280 -0.20 31.70 3.23
CA ASP A 280 0.91 30.87 2.75
C ASP A 280 0.42 29.75 1.84
N TYR A 281 -0.72 29.13 2.18
CA TYR A 281 -1.33 28.10 1.34
C TYR A 281 -1.92 28.71 0.07
N VAL A 282 -2.54 29.89 0.14
CA VAL A 282 -3.02 30.62 -1.05
C VAL A 282 -1.86 30.90 -2.02
N ARG A 283 -0.71 31.33 -1.51
CA ARG A 283 0.49 31.57 -2.33
C ARG A 283 1.04 30.27 -2.93
N TYR A 284 0.86 29.15 -2.26
CA TYR A 284 1.25 27.83 -2.76
C TYR A 284 0.29 27.34 -3.86
N GLN A 285 -1.03 27.47 -3.67
CA GLN A 285 -2.05 27.15 -4.68
C GLN A 285 -1.84 27.90 -6.00
N LYS A 286 -1.43 29.17 -5.95
CA LYS A 286 -1.13 29.96 -7.16
C LYS A 286 0.08 29.49 -7.96
N ARG A 287 0.98 28.71 -7.36
CA ARG A 287 2.26 28.30 -7.97
C ARG A 287 2.30 26.83 -8.36
N VAL A 288 1.61 25.97 -7.62
CA VAL A 288 1.71 24.51 -7.75
C VAL A 288 0.32 23.91 -7.94
N PRO A 289 0.08 23.09 -8.98
CA PRO A 289 -1.22 22.46 -9.21
C PRO A 289 -1.48 21.30 -8.24
N THR A 290 -2.71 20.81 -8.15
CA THR A 290 -3.02 19.58 -7.39
C THR A 290 -2.24 18.38 -7.89
N GLY A 291 -2.03 18.28 -9.21
CA GLY A 291 -1.34 17.19 -9.90
C GLY A 291 -2.26 16.12 -10.48
N LEU A 292 -3.55 16.12 -10.13
CA LEU A 292 -4.54 15.22 -10.72
C LEU A 292 -5.33 15.95 -11.83
N PRO A 293 -5.63 15.27 -12.96
CA PRO A 293 -6.31 15.89 -14.08
C PRO A 293 -7.71 16.34 -13.68
N PHE A 294 -8.10 17.55 -14.05
CA PHE A 294 -9.42 18.14 -13.79
C PHE A 294 -9.82 18.31 -12.31
N ILE A 295 -8.89 18.19 -11.36
CA ILE A 295 -9.15 18.46 -9.93
C ILE A 295 -8.47 19.77 -9.54
N GLN A 296 -9.25 20.83 -9.26
CA GLN A 296 -8.69 22.14 -8.93
C GLN A 296 -8.42 22.33 -7.42
N GLY A 297 -9.14 21.60 -6.57
CA GLY A 297 -9.12 21.74 -5.12
C GLY A 297 -10.05 22.84 -4.62
N TYR A 298 -9.80 23.36 -3.41
CA TYR A 298 -10.61 24.44 -2.81
C TYR A 298 -9.91 25.78 -3.04
N LEU A 299 -10.37 26.55 -4.02
CA LEU A 299 -9.80 27.86 -4.36
C LEU A 299 -10.64 28.98 -3.74
N LEU A 300 -9.97 29.93 -3.08
CA LEU A 300 -10.59 31.20 -2.69
C LEU A 300 -10.63 32.11 -3.92
N GLU A 301 -11.83 32.50 -4.35
CA GLU A 301 -12.05 33.53 -5.37
C GLU A 301 -11.58 34.91 -4.89
#